data_AF-A0A956A7I8-F1
#
_entry.id   AF-A0A956A7I8-F1
#
_cell.length_a   1.000
_cell.length_b   1.000
_cell.length_c   1.000
_cell.angle_alpha   90.00
_cell.angle_beta   90.00
_cell.angle_gamma   90.00
#
_symmetry.space_group_name_H-M   'P 1'
#
loop_
_entity.id
_entity.type
_entity.pdbx_description
1 polymer ?
#
loop_
_entity_poly.entity_id
_entity_poly.type
_entity_poly.pdbx_seq_one_letter_code
_entity_poly.pdbx_strand_id
1 'polypeptide(L)'
;KPENIMVGAFGQVLVMDWGIARPIGSRERVTEGDVSEKTRAGMVVGTPNYLSPEQARGETDDLTAASDQYSLGLILWELVTCLRAVEGESSIDVVIKAAGGETRALEHVNPKIKVPRELRGIIETATALDPAHRYPSVEAFADDIARYLRDEPVLAAPDTFTQKLKRWVSRHRGLTLGLVLGLVMMVFLVAALVMWRGAVALHEEKAAAQAREDAQRVAAQAREERLVELSSVVNEQAHAMDSRFYAYEAHLTGLAVVSEYLLLQPDAPAVKRYFPDDFADASRAPPDLTESRAFHGSKVSFDEPDFVAAPGVDIAALEPKLNQMSSLTPALVTTLLRSAGPDALSKPRAEQRALVIDKGVPFVFTYAAIPEGVLIGYPGLGVYPDGYDPRERFWYKQAKAKPGPQWGAAEADESGMGLLLTCSMALHDDAGTLLGVVALDLAFRYIIDELLEPDELSGYGEAFLIDAEGKVVIRSTQKGLTDVENYKQPAFRHTELLPSFAKQTTGHATIEVDGDKLLAVWSRLAATGWTYAFIGPEKVLIKQ
;
A
#
# COMPACT_ATOMS: atom_id res chain seq x y z
N LYS A 1 -0.18 -86.20 -54.02
CA LYS A 1 1.07 -85.60 -54.56
C LYS A 1 0.74 -84.56 -55.62
N PRO A 2 1.57 -83.52 -55.83
CA PRO A 2 1.30 -82.44 -56.79
C PRO A 2 1.13 -82.88 -58.24
N GLU A 3 1.81 -83.94 -58.69
CA GLU A 3 1.71 -84.45 -60.05
C GLU A 3 0.31 -84.97 -60.40
N ASN A 4 -0.49 -85.27 -59.38
CA ASN A 4 -1.88 -85.70 -59.52
C ASN A 4 -2.87 -84.53 -59.42
N ILE A 5 -2.40 -83.28 -59.32
CA ILE A 5 -3.23 -82.07 -59.23
C ILE A 5 -3.04 -81.23 -60.49
N MET A 6 -4.09 -81.13 -61.30
CA MET A 6 -4.11 -80.30 -62.50
C MET A 6 -4.80 -78.98 -62.24
N VAL A 7 -4.23 -77.91 -62.78
CA VAL A 7 -4.82 -76.56 -62.75
C VAL A 7 -5.22 -76.18 -64.17
N GLY A 8 -6.52 -76.01 -64.39
CA GLY A 8 -7.09 -75.59 -65.67
C GLY A 8 -6.90 -74.09 -65.95
N ALA A 9 -7.19 -73.67 -67.18
CA ALA A 9 -6.95 -72.31 -67.66
C ALA A 9 -7.70 -71.20 -66.88
N PHE A 10 -8.74 -71.53 -66.13
CA PHE A 10 -9.50 -70.58 -65.31
C PHE A 10 -9.36 -70.84 -63.80
N GLY A 11 -8.30 -71.55 -63.39
CA GLY A 11 -8.04 -71.85 -61.99
C GLY A 11 -8.86 -72.99 -61.39
N GLN A 12 -9.55 -73.79 -62.23
CA GLN A 12 -10.17 -75.03 -61.75
C GLN A 12 -9.07 -76.03 -61.34
N VAL A 13 -9.21 -76.62 -60.15
CA VAL A 13 -8.27 -77.62 -59.63
C VAL A 13 -8.90 -79.00 -59.72
N LEU A 14 -8.24 -79.94 -60.39
CA LEU A 14 -8.72 -81.30 -60.64
C LEU A 14 -7.72 -82.32 -60.08
N VAL A 15 -8.21 -83.32 -59.34
CA VAL A 15 -7.39 -84.45 -58.87
C VAL A 15 -7.49 -85.61 -59.87
N MET A 16 -6.36 -86.18 -60.25
CA MET A 16 -6.23 -87.23 -61.27
C MET A 16 -5.45 -88.44 -60.75
N ASP A 17 -5.49 -89.53 -61.51
CA ASP A 17 -4.77 -90.79 -61.24
C ASP A 17 -5.20 -91.51 -59.94
N TRP A 18 -6.30 -92.26 -60.06
CA TRP A 18 -6.88 -93.10 -59.00
C TRP A 18 -6.33 -94.52 -58.99
N GLY A 19 -5.22 -94.81 -59.70
CA GLY A 19 -4.71 -96.17 -59.92
C GLY A 19 -4.28 -96.94 -58.66
N ILE A 20 -4.18 -96.24 -57.52
CA ILE A 20 -3.84 -96.79 -56.20
C ILE A 20 -4.93 -96.52 -55.15
N ALA A 21 -6.13 -96.12 -55.57
CA ALA A 21 -7.25 -95.85 -54.67
C ALA A 21 -7.84 -97.15 -54.11
N ARG A 22 -8.21 -97.15 -52.83
CA ARG A 22 -8.81 -98.30 -52.14
C ARG A 22 -10.17 -97.95 -51.55
N PRO A 23 -11.19 -98.84 -51.64
CA PRO A 23 -12.43 -98.67 -50.91
C PRO A 23 -12.17 -98.81 -49.40
N ILE A 24 -12.56 -97.78 -48.64
CA ILE A 24 -12.49 -97.79 -47.18
C ILE A 24 -13.35 -98.96 -46.65
N GLY A 25 -12.75 -99.87 -45.87
CA GLY A 25 -13.44 -101.04 -45.29
C GLY A 25 -13.33 -102.36 -46.09
N SER A 26 -12.56 -102.42 -47.19
CA SER A 26 -12.31 -103.66 -47.94
C SER A 26 -11.09 -104.43 -47.38
N ARG A 27 -11.29 -105.64 -46.83
CA ARG A 27 -10.20 -106.57 -46.47
C ARG A 27 -9.88 -107.49 -47.66
N GLU A 28 -8.88 -107.14 -48.45
CA GLU A 28 -8.34 -108.05 -49.47
C GLU A 28 -7.21 -108.89 -48.83
N ARG A 29 -7.40 -110.22 -48.78
CA ARG A 29 -6.34 -111.15 -48.39
C ARG A 29 -5.31 -111.18 -49.51
N VAL A 30 -4.08 -110.76 -49.22
CA VAL A 30 -2.93 -111.06 -50.08
C VAL A 30 -2.74 -112.57 -50.07
N THR A 31 -3.13 -113.25 -51.15
CA THR A 31 -2.78 -114.66 -51.36
C THR A 31 -1.30 -114.75 -51.71
N GLU A 32 -0.55 -115.57 -50.96
CA GLU A 32 0.83 -115.98 -51.27
C GLU A 32 0.90 -116.45 -52.73
N GLY A 33 1.48 -115.63 -53.61
CA GLY A 33 1.52 -115.97 -55.04
C GLY A 33 1.99 -114.90 -56.01
N ASP A 34 2.20 -113.64 -55.60
CA ASP A 34 2.75 -112.59 -56.48
C ASP A 34 3.91 -111.79 -55.85
N VAL A 35 4.62 -112.44 -54.94
CA VAL A 35 5.92 -111.98 -54.42
C VAL A 35 7.03 -112.74 -55.13
N SER A 36 7.28 -112.43 -56.41
CA SER A 36 8.59 -112.65 -57.04
C SER A 36 8.56 -112.24 -58.51
N GLU A 37 8.82 -110.96 -58.78
CA GLU A 37 9.81 -110.54 -59.78
C GLU A 37 9.84 -109.01 -59.86
N LYS A 38 10.55 -108.38 -58.90
CA LYS A 38 11.43 -107.20 -59.10
C LYS A 38 11.96 -106.65 -57.77
N THR A 39 12.52 -107.54 -56.95
CA THR A 39 13.46 -107.15 -55.90
C THR A 39 14.88 -107.41 -56.42
N ARG A 40 15.36 -106.50 -57.28
CA ARG A 40 16.80 -106.30 -57.54
C ARG A 40 17.14 -104.89 -57.07
N ALA A 41 17.86 -104.83 -55.95
CA ALA A 41 18.61 -103.69 -55.42
C ALA A 41 18.06 -102.27 -55.70
N GLY A 42 17.34 -101.68 -54.72
CA GLY A 42 17.45 -100.24 -54.44
C GLY A 42 16.49 -99.26 -55.12
N MET A 43 15.45 -99.68 -55.84
CA MET A 43 14.42 -98.75 -56.34
C MET A 43 13.06 -98.98 -55.67
N VAL A 44 12.71 -98.10 -54.74
CA VAL A 44 11.31 -97.90 -54.30
C VAL A 44 10.56 -97.28 -55.48
N VAL A 45 9.61 -98.02 -56.07
CA VAL A 45 8.73 -97.49 -57.14
C VAL A 45 7.59 -96.70 -56.47
N GLY A 46 7.66 -95.37 -56.53
CA GLY A 46 6.69 -94.43 -55.97
C GLY A 46 7.31 -93.07 -55.61
N THR A 47 6.51 -92.04 -55.32
CA THR A 47 7.00 -90.73 -54.83
C THR A 47 6.94 -90.70 -53.30
N PRO A 48 8.00 -91.03 -52.55
CA PRO A 48 7.94 -91.21 -51.09
C PRO A 48 7.69 -89.91 -50.29
N ASN A 49 7.84 -88.74 -50.92
CA ASN A 49 7.81 -87.43 -50.25
C ASN A 49 6.43 -86.98 -49.72
N TYR A 50 5.35 -87.68 -50.07
CA TYR A 50 3.99 -87.35 -49.62
C TYR A 50 3.32 -88.48 -48.85
N LEU A 51 4.07 -89.52 -48.45
CA LEU A 51 3.52 -90.59 -47.64
C LEU A 51 3.18 -90.07 -46.25
N SER A 52 2.01 -90.45 -45.74
CA SER A 52 1.71 -90.25 -44.33
C SER A 52 2.54 -91.21 -43.46
N PRO A 53 2.76 -90.88 -42.17
CA PRO A 53 3.55 -91.73 -41.27
C PRO A 53 3.03 -93.16 -41.17
N GLU A 54 1.71 -93.34 -41.15
CA GLU A 54 1.06 -94.65 -41.15
C GLU A 54 1.28 -95.42 -42.47
N GLN A 55 1.28 -94.74 -43.63
CA GLN A 55 1.61 -95.36 -44.92
C GLN A 55 3.09 -95.76 -45.00
N ALA A 56 3.99 -94.92 -44.49
CA ALA A 56 5.43 -95.18 -44.48
C ALA A 56 5.82 -96.34 -43.53
N ARG A 57 5.07 -96.57 -42.45
CA ARG A 57 5.21 -97.72 -41.54
C ARG A 57 4.63 -99.02 -42.09
N GLY A 58 3.89 -98.97 -43.20
CA GLY A 58 3.22 -100.13 -43.78
C GLY A 58 1.96 -100.55 -43.00
N GLU A 59 1.32 -99.62 -42.28
CA GLU A 59 0.09 -99.85 -41.50
C GLU A 59 -1.13 -99.88 -42.44
N THR A 60 -1.17 -100.85 -43.35
CA THR A 60 -2.15 -100.91 -44.45
C THR A 60 -3.59 -101.18 -44.02
N ASP A 61 -3.81 -101.70 -42.82
CA ASP A 61 -5.14 -102.03 -42.30
C ASP A 61 -5.86 -100.83 -41.65
N ASP A 62 -5.12 -99.77 -41.29
CA ASP A 62 -5.61 -98.62 -40.51
C ASP A 62 -5.65 -97.29 -41.30
N LEU A 63 -5.47 -97.36 -42.63
CA LEU A 63 -5.50 -96.18 -43.50
C LEU A 63 -6.92 -95.59 -43.62
N THR A 64 -7.03 -94.28 -43.37
CA THR A 64 -8.28 -93.50 -43.48
C THR A 64 -8.08 -92.25 -44.33
N ALA A 65 -9.13 -91.44 -44.53
CA ALA A 65 -9.03 -90.14 -45.20
C ALA A 65 -8.02 -89.18 -44.53
N ALA A 66 -7.64 -89.42 -43.27
CA ALA A 66 -6.60 -88.66 -42.58
C ALA A 66 -5.22 -88.79 -43.27
N SER A 67 -4.94 -89.89 -43.98
CA SER A 67 -3.70 -90.07 -44.73
C SER A 67 -3.65 -89.16 -45.98
N ASP A 68 -4.78 -89.01 -46.66
CA ASP A 68 -4.91 -88.07 -47.79
C ASP A 68 -4.86 -86.62 -47.30
N GLN A 69 -5.45 -86.33 -46.14
CA GLN A 69 -5.35 -85.03 -45.49
C GLN A 69 -3.90 -84.68 -45.14
N TYR A 70 -3.11 -85.61 -44.62
CA TYR A 70 -1.68 -85.41 -44.36
C TYR A 70 -0.94 -85.06 -45.66
N SER A 71 -1.24 -85.79 -46.73
CA SER A 71 -0.70 -85.51 -48.06
C SER A 71 -1.06 -84.10 -48.56
N LEU A 72 -2.31 -83.67 -48.37
CA LEU A 72 -2.75 -82.30 -48.69
C LEU A 72 -2.06 -81.25 -47.80
N GLY A 73 -1.83 -81.57 -46.52
CA GLY A 73 -1.05 -80.75 -45.60
C GLY A 73 0.39 -80.55 -46.06
N LEU A 74 1.05 -81.60 -46.55
CA LEU A 74 2.39 -81.52 -47.14
C LEU A 74 2.40 -80.72 -48.47
N ILE A 75 1.32 -80.78 -49.25
CA ILE A 75 1.19 -79.94 -50.45
C ILE A 75 1.01 -78.48 -50.06
N LEU A 76 0.17 -78.17 -49.06
CA LEU A 76 0.03 -76.81 -48.53
C LEU A 76 1.34 -76.29 -47.93
N TRP A 77 2.07 -77.15 -47.21
CA TRP A 77 3.41 -76.87 -46.73
C TRP A 77 4.32 -76.44 -47.88
N GLU A 78 4.38 -77.22 -48.95
CA GLU A 78 5.20 -76.92 -50.12
C GLU A 78 4.76 -75.64 -50.84
N LEU A 79 3.47 -75.37 -50.95
CA LEU A 79 2.94 -74.12 -51.51
C LEU A 79 3.34 -72.89 -50.70
N VAL A 80 3.34 -72.99 -49.36
CA VAL A 80 3.65 -71.88 -48.45
C VAL A 80 5.15 -71.67 -48.27
N THR A 81 5.94 -72.75 -48.30
CA THR A 81 7.38 -72.68 -48.05
C THR A 81 8.21 -72.66 -49.34
N CYS A 82 7.65 -73.10 -50.46
CA CYS A 82 8.35 -73.45 -51.70
C CYS A 82 9.46 -74.49 -51.51
N LEU A 83 9.37 -75.30 -50.45
CA LEU A 83 10.32 -76.36 -50.09
C LEU A 83 9.55 -77.66 -49.83
N ARG A 84 10.20 -78.79 -50.08
CA ARG A 84 9.63 -80.08 -49.70
C ARG A 84 9.69 -80.25 -48.19
N ALA A 85 8.62 -80.76 -47.61
CA ALA A 85 8.52 -80.97 -46.17
C ALA A 85 9.46 -82.09 -45.67
N VAL A 86 9.61 -83.18 -46.43
CA VAL A 86 10.50 -84.30 -46.13
C VAL A 86 11.58 -84.39 -47.20
N GLU A 87 12.85 -84.43 -46.80
CA GLU A 87 14.01 -84.58 -47.68
C GLU A 87 14.96 -85.66 -47.15
N GLY A 88 15.52 -86.45 -48.05
CA GLY A 88 16.45 -87.53 -47.72
C GLY A 88 17.41 -87.85 -48.85
N GLU A 89 18.54 -88.48 -48.50
CA GLU A 89 19.62 -88.83 -49.43
C GLU A 89 19.25 -90.01 -50.35
N SER A 90 18.21 -90.78 -49.97
CA SER A 90 17.65 -91.88 -50.77
C SER A 90 16.14 -92.02 -50.53
N SER A 91 15.43 -92.74 -51.42
CA SER A 91 13.99 -93.02 -51.23
C SER A 91 13.70 -93.76 -49.92
N ILE A 92 14.62 -94.61 -49.45
CA ILE A 92 14.48 -95.34 -48.18
C ILE A 92 14.63 -94.37 -47.00
N ASP A 93 15.57 -93.42 -47.09
CA ASP A 93 15.77 -92.37 -46.08
C ASP A 93 14.50 -91.49 -45.94
N VAL A 94 13.88 -91.11 -47.07
CA VAL A 94 12.61 -90.36 -47.05
C VAL A 94 11.49 -91.16 -46.39
N VAL A 95 11.37 -92.47 -46.66
CA VAL A 95 10.36 -93.33 -46.02
C VAL A 95 10.60 -93.45 -44.51
N ILE A 96 11.86 -93.60 -44.07
CA ILE A 96 12.20 -93.65 -42.64
C ILE A 96 11.82 -92.35 -41.93
N LYS A 97 12.16 -91.20 -42.53
CA LYS A 97 11.80 -89.87 -42.00
C LYS A 97 10.30 -89.65 -41.97
N ALA A 98 9.59 -90.03 -43.05
CA ALA A 98 8.13 -89.95 -43.11
C ALA A 98 7.47 -90.82 -42.03
N ALA A 99 7.96 -92.04 -41.79
CA ALA A 99 7.48 -92.93 -40.74
C ALA A 99 7.66 -92.33 -39.33
N GLY A 100 8.74 -91.57 -39.11
CA GLY A 100 9.01 -90.84 -37.86
C GLY A 100 8.31 -89.47 -37.74
N GLY A 101 7.64 -89.00 -38.80
CA GLY A 101 7.06 -87.65 -38.84
C GLY A 101 8.09 -86.52 -38.92
N GLU A 102 9.32 -86.83 -39.32
CA GLU A 102 10.41 -85.85 -39.42
C GLU A 102 10.20 -84.96 -40.65
N THR A 103 9.96 -83.68 -40.40
CA THR A 103 9.80 -82.64 -41.43
C THR A 103 10.82 -81.52 -41.22
N ARG A 104 11.11 -80.76 -42.28
CA ARG A 104 11.92 -79.53 -42.19
C ARG A 104 11.23 -78.51 -41.28
N ALA A 105 11.96 -77.46 -40.87
CA ALA A 105 11.31 -76.33 -40.22
C ALA A 105 10.33 -75.66 -41.20
N LEU A 106 9.13 -75.30 -40.73
CA LEU A 106 8.13 -74.58 -41.53
C LEU A 106 8.57 -73.13 -41.76
N GLU A 107 9.52 -72.94 -42.67
CA GLU A 107 10.10 -71.67 -43.04
C GLU A 107 10.05 -71.51 -44.57
N HIS A 108 9.80 -70.29 -45.03
CA HIS A 108 9.79 -70.01 -46.45
C HIS A 108 11.22 -70.04 -47.00
N VAL A 109 11.40 -70.52 -48.23
CA VAL A 109 12.69 -70.48 -48.96
C VAL A 109 13.35 -69.10 -48.99
N ASN A 110 12.57 -68.03 -48.82
CA ASN A 110 13.05 -66.67 -48.66
C ASN A 110 12.97 -66.28 -47.18
N PRO A 111 14.10 -66.11 -46.46
CA PRO A 111 14.12 -65.78 -45.03
C PRO A 111 13.41 -64.47 -44.67
N LYS A 112 13.16 -63.58 -45.62
CA LYS A 112 12.44 -62.32 -45.40
C LYS A 112 10.92 -62.51 -45.29
N ILE A 113 10.39 -63.62 -45.81
CA ILE A 113 8.95 -63.91 -45.79
C ILE A 113 8.65 -64.76 -44.56
N LYS A 114 7.94 -64.17 -43.59
CA LYS A 114 7.47 -64.91 -42.42
C LYS A 114 6.17 -65.63 -42.78
N VAL A 115 6.14 -66.94 -42.56
CA VAL A 115 4.89 -67.71 -42.65
C VAL A 115 3.92 -67.19 -41.57
N PRO A 116 2.73 -66.68 -41.95
CA PRO A 116 1.73 -66.20 -41.00
C PRO A 116 1.40 -67.27 -39.96
N ARG A 117 1.20 -66.85 -38.71
CA ARG A 117 0.93 -67.77 -37.58
C ARG A 117 -0.28 -68.65 -37.86
N GLU A 118 -1.28 -68.06 -38.50
CA GLU A 118 -2.54 -68.69 -38.87
C GLU A 118 -2.32 -69.82 -39.90
N LEU A 119 -1.55 -69.57 -40.95
CA LEU A 119 -1.17 -70.62 -41.93
C LEU A 119 -0.25 -71.68 -41.32
N ARG A 120 0.66 -71.29 -40.42
CA ARG A 120 1.51 -72.23 -39.68
C ARG A 120 0.68 -73.22 -38.88
N GLY A 121 -0.28 -72.73 -38.09
CA GLY A 121 -1.17 -73.58 -37.29
C GLY A 121 -2.01 -74.51 -38.17
N ILE A 122 -2.49 -74.02 -39.33
CA ILE A 122 -3.24 -74.82 -40.29
C ILE A 122 -2.40 -75.99 -40.84
N ILE A 123 -1.16 -75.72 -41.24
CA ILE A 123 -0.24 -76.74 -41.78
C ILE A 123 0.14 -77.76 -40.71
N GLU A 124 0.55 -77.30 -39.52
CA GLU A 124 0.95 -78.17 -38.41
C GLU A 124 -0.18 -79.09 -37.96
N THR A 125 -1.43 -78.58 -37.90
CA THR A 125 -2.62 -79.41 -37.62
C THR A 125 -2.84 -80.46 -38.72
N ALA A 126 -2.77 -80.07 -40.00
CA ALA A 126 -2.99 -81.02 -41.11
C ALA A 126 -1.90 -82.10 -41.21
N THR A 127 -0.66 -81.79 -40.83
CA THR A 127 0.49 -82.71 -40.88
C THR A 127 0.86 -83.29 -39.51
N ALA A 128 -0.07 -83.38 -38.56
CA ALA A 128 0.18 -83.99 -37.26
C ALA A 128 0.57 -85.48 -37.41
N LEU A 129 1.54 -85.93 -36.62
CA LEU A 129 2.07 -87.31 -36.67
C LEU A 129 0.97 -88.34 -36.40
N ASP A 130 0.18 -88.12 -35.35
CA ASP A 130 -0.99 -88.92 -35.00
C ASP A 130 -2.22 -88.44 -35.80
N PRO A 131 -2.87 -89.31 -36.60
CA PRO A 131 -4.10 -88.98 -37.32
C PRO A 131 -5.20 -88.35 -36.46
N ALA A 132 -5.30 -88.69 -35.16
CA ALA A 132 -6.33 -88.15 -34.26
C ALA A 132 -6.15 -86.65 -33.95
N HIS A 133 -4.95 -86.11 -34.16
CA HIS A 133 -4.63 -84.69 -33.96
C HIS A 133 -4.79 -83.85 -35.25
N ARG A 134 -5.16 -84.48 -36.38
CA ARG A 134 -5.47 -83.79 -37.63
C ARG A 134 -6.91 -83.24 -37.59
N TYR A 135 -7.31 -82.44 -38.57
CA TYR A 135 -8.71 -81.98 -38.64
C TYR A 135 -9.66 -83.18 -38.76
N PRO A 136 -10.87 -83.11 -38.17
CA PRO A 136 -11.85 -84.19 -38.22
C PRO A 136 -12.30 -84.57 -39.64
N SER A 137 -12.13 -83.66 -40.61
CA SER A 137 -12.39 -83.92 -42.03
C SER A 137 -11.59 -82.96 -42.93
N VAL A 138 -11.54 -83.25 -44.23
CA VAL A 138 -10.91 -82.37 -45.24
C VAL A 138 -11.72 -81.07 -45.41
N GLU A 139 -13.04 -81.09 -45.22
CA GLU A 139 -13.88 -79.89 -45.21
C GLU A 139 -13.52 -78.95 -44.06
N ALA A 140 -13.27 -79.48 -42.86
CA ALA A 140 -12.84 -78.68 -41.71
C ALA A 140 -11.47 -78.02 -41.94
N PHE A 141 -10.57 -78.71 -42.64
CA PHE A 141 -9.29 -78.14 -43.09
C PHE A 141 -9.50 -77.03 -44.13
N ALA A 142 -10.37 -77.23 -45.12
CA ALA A 142 -10.70 -76.23 -46.14
C ALA A 142 -11.37 -74.97 -45.56
N ASP A 143 -12.26 -75.13 -44.57
CA ASP A 143 -12.93 -74.01 -43.87
C ASP A 143 -11.92 -73.11 -43.15
N ASP A 144 -10.87 -73.69 -42.57
CA ASP A 144 -9.84 -72.92 -41.86
C ASP A 144 -8.97 -72.11 -42.82
N ILE A 145 -8.68 -72.66 -44.01
CA ILE A 145 -8.05 -71.93 -45.11
C ILE A 145 -8.96 -70.78 -45.57
N ALA A 146 -10.27 -71.01 -45.69
CA ALA A 146 -11.23 -69.98 -46.10
C ALA A 146 -11.38 -68.86 -45.05
N ARG A 147 -11.25 -69.17 -43.76
CA ARG A 147 -11.20 -68.17 -42.67
C ARG A 147 -9.93 -67.32 -42.78
N TYR A 148 -8.78 -67.96 -43.00
CA TYR A 148 -7.52 -67.25 -43.21
C TYR A 148 -7.61 -66.25 -44.37
N LEU A 149 -8.14 -66.68 -45.52
CA LEU A 149 -8.29 -65.81 -46.70
C LEU A 149 -9.24 -64.62 -46.50
N ARG A 150 -10.19 -64.72 -45.55
CA ARG A 150 -11.15 -63.64 -45.22
C ARG A 150 -10.68 -62.72 -44.09
N ASP A 151 -9.43 -62.86 -43.62
CA ASP A 151 -8.92 -62.18 -42.42
C ASP A 151 -9.82 -62.43 -41.18
N GLU A 152 -10.38 -63.63 -41.08
CA GLU A 152 -11.16 -64.11 -39.95
C GLU A 152 -10.28 -64.94 -38.99
N PRO A 153 -10.64 -65.07 -37.70
CA PRO A 153 -9.92 -65.95 -36.78
C PRO A 153 -9.99 -67.42 -37.25
N VAL A 154 -8.82 -68.03 -37.44
CA VAL A 154 -8.67 -69.46 -37.75
C VAL A 154 -8.77 -70.31 -36.48
N LEU A 155 -9.30 -71.52 -36.61
CA LEU A 155 -9.45 -72.48 -35.51
C LEU A 155 -8.10 -73.06 -35.10
N ALA A 156 -7.20 -73.31 -36.06
CA ALA A 156 -5.87 -73.82 -35.76
C ALA A 156 -4.93 -72.81 -35.04
N ALA A 157 -5.29 -71.52 -35.00
CA ALA A 157 -4.52 -70.49 -34.27
C ALA A 157 -5.41 -69.32 -33.79
N PRO A 158 -6.03 -69.41 -32.59
CA PRO A 158 -6.93 -68.38 -32.08
C PRO A 158 -6.29 -66.97 -31.93
N ASP A 159 -7.06 -65.92 -32.22
CA ASP A 159 -6.65 -64.50 -32.12
C ASP A 159 -6.29 -64.06 -30.69
N THR A 160 -5.30 -63.17 -30.57
CA THR A 160 -4.95 -62.46 -29.32
C THR A 160 -5.81 -61.20 -29.09
N PHE A 161 -5.87 -60.68 -27.86
CA PHE A 161 -6.67 -59.48 -27.50
C PHE A 161 -6.26 -58.22 -28.28
N THR A 162 -4.97 -58.04 -28.54
CA THR A 162 -4.43 -56.90 -29.29
C THR A 162 -4.85 -56.94 -30.77
N GLN A 163 -4.93 -58.14 -31.36
CA GLN A 163 -5.42 -58.33 -32.74
C GLN A 163 -6.92 -58.02 -32.83
N LYS A 164 -7.72 -58.42 -31.84
CA LYS A 164 -9.14 -58.06 -31.75
C LYS A 164 -9.34 -56.54 -31.67
N LEU A 165 -8.56 -55.86 -30.81
CA LEU A 165 -8.63 -54.40 -30.66
C LEU A 165 -8.21 -53.68 -31.94
N LYS A 166 -7.14 -54.13 -32.60
CA LYS A 166 -6.67 -53.58 -33.89
C LYS A 166 -7.75 -53.73 -34.98
N ARG A 167 -8.35 -54.92 -35.10
CA ARG A 167 -9.46 -55.18 -36.03
C ARG A 167 -10.71 -54.36 -35.69
N TRP A 168 -10.98 -54.09 -34.41
CA TRP A 168 -12.09 -53.24 -33.99
C TRP A 168 -11.88 -51.76 -34.32
N VAL A 169 -10.68 -51.22 -34.04
CA VAL A 169 -10.29 -49.83 -34.36
C VAL A 169 -10.28 -49.62 -35.88
N SER A 170 -9.80 -50.59 -36.67
CA SER A 170 -9.81 -50.49 -38.13
C SER A 170 -11.22 -50.50 -38.71
N ARG A 171 -12.19 -51.13 -38.03
CA ARG A 171 -13.61 -51.14 -38.42
C ARG A 171 -14.38 -49.88 -37.98
N HIS A 172 -13.94 -49.16 -36.95
CA HIS A 172 -14.66 -47.99 -36.37
C HIS A 172 -13.87 -46.66 -36.43
N ARG A 173 -13.29 -46.32 -37.59
CA ARG A 173 -12.40 -45.14 -37.75
C ARG A 173 -13.07 -43.77 -37.52
N GLY A 174 -14.38 -43.63 -37.78
CA GLY A 174 -15.09 -42.34 -37.61
C GLY A 174 -15.31 -41.96 -36.13
N LEU A 175 -15.72 -42.91 -35.30
CA LEU A 175 -15.96 -42.71 -33.87
C LEU A 175 -14.66 -42.37 -33.10
N THR A 176 -13.57 -43.06 -33.44
CA THR A 176 -12.26 -42.85 -32.80
C THR A 176 -11.70 -41.45 -33.10
N LEU A 177 -11.81 -40.98 -34.34
CA LEU A 177 -11.39 -39.62 -34.70
C LEU A 177 -12.22 -38.55 -33.98
N GLY A 178 -13.54 -38.73 -33.89
CA GLY A 178 -14.43 -37.80 -33.19
C GLY A 178 -14.12 -37.68 -31.70
N LEU A 179 -13.83 -38.79 -31.02
CA LEU A 179 -13.45 -38.79 -29.60
C LEU A 179 -12.12 -38.06 -29.36
N VAL A 180 -11.12 -38.28 -30.22
CA VAL A 180 -9.81 -37.62 -30.10
C VAL A 180 -9.96 -36.10 -30.32
N LEU A 181 -10.68 -35.69 -31.36
CA LEU A 181 -10.93 -34.26 -31.63
C LEU A 181 -11.73 -33.60 -30.51
N GLY A 182 -12.74 -34.30 -29.97
CA GLY A 182 -13.53 -33.81 -28.84
C GLY A 182 -12.67 -33.61 -27.58
N LEU A 183 -11.77 -34.55 -27.28
CA LEU A 183 -10.85 -34.43 -26.15
C LEU A 183 -9.88 -33.25 -26.34
N VAL A 184 -9.31 -33.10 -27.53
CA VAL A 184 -8.41 -31.99 -27.85
C VAL A 184 -9.13 -30.65 -27.72
N MET A 185 -10.34 -30.54 -28.27
CA MET A 185 -11.17 -29.33 -28.14
C MET A 185 -11.50 -29.02 -26.69
N MET A 186 -11.83 -30.04 -25.87
CA MET A 186 -12.08 -29.87 -24.43
C MET A 186 -10.86 -29.31 -23.71
N VAL A 187 -9.66 -29.81 -24.00
CA VAL A 187 -8.41 -29.29 -23.42
C VAL A 187 -8.19 -27.82 -23.77
N PHE A 188 -8.42 -27.44 -25.04
CA PHE A 188 -8.31 -26.04 -25.46
C PHE A 188 -9.34 -25.14 -24.79
N LEU A 189 -10.59 -25.60 -24.63
CA LEU A 189 -11.65 -24.85 -23.95
C LEU A 189 -11.31 -24.63 -22.46
N VAL A 190 -10.80 -25.65 -21.78
CA VAL A 190 -10.35 -25.54 -20.39
C VAL A 190 -9.17 -24.57 -20.28
N ALA A 191 -8.17 -24.67 -21.17
CA ALA A 191 -7.03 -23.76 -21.19
C ALA A 191 -7.46 -22.30 -21.42
N ALA A 192 -8.38 -22.06 -22.38
CA ALA A 192 -8.94 -20.75 -22.66
C ALA A 192 -9.69 -20.18 -21.45
N LEU A 193 -10.48 -21.01 -20.76
CA LEU A 193 -11.21 -20.62 -19.54
C LEU A 193 -10.25 -20.22 -18.41
N VAL A 194 -9.18 -21.00 -18.20
CA VAL A 194 -8.15 -20.71 -17.18
C VAL A 194 -7.42 -19.41 -17.52
N MET A 195 -7.00 -19.21 -18.77
CA MET A 195 -6.35 -17.97 -19.22
C MET A 195 -7.27 -16.76 -19.09
N TRP A 196 -8.54 -16.88 -19.49
CA TRP A 196 -9.52 -15.80 -19.35
C TRP A 196 -9.74 -15.41 -17.89
N ARG A 197 -9.90 -16.40 -16.99
CA ARG A 197 -10.01 -16.13 -15.54
C ARG A 197 -8.76 -15.46 -14.99
N GLY A 198 -7.56 -15.89 -15.40
CA GLY A 198 -6.31 -15.25 -15.00
C GLY A 198 -6.22 -13.80 -15.47
N ALA A 199 -6.64 -13.52 -16.71
CA ALA A 199 -6.65 -12.16 -17.26
C ALA A 199 -7.62 -11.23 -16.50
N VAL A 200 -8.82 -11.70 -16.17
CA VAL A 200 -9.80 -10.93 -15.38
C VAL A 200 -9.26 -10.61 -13.99
N ALA A 201 -8.70 -11.60 -13.29
CA ALA A 201 -8.12 -11.40 -11.95
C ALA A 201 -6.98 -10.37 -11.96
N LEU A 202 -6.09 -10.42 -12.96
CA LEU A 202 -5.00 -9.45 -13.12
C LEU A 202 -5.52 -8.03 -13.42
N HIS A 203 -6.61 -7.91 -14.17
CA HIS A 203 -7.24 -6.61 -14.43
C HIS A 203 -7.88 -6.01 -13.16
N GLU A 204 -8.56 -6.84 -12.36
CA GLU A 204 -9.15 -6.41 -11.09
C GLU A 204 -8.07 -5.96 -10.09
N GLU A 205 -6.97 -6.70 -9.98
CA GLU A 205 -5.86 -6.35 -9.09
C GLU A 205 -5.21 -5.02 -9.48
N LYS A 206 -4.96 -4.80 -10.78
CA LYS A 206 -4.42 -3.54 -11.29
C LYS A 206 -5.38 -2.37 -11.07
N ALA A 207 -6.68 -2.57 -11.32
CA ALA A 207 -7.68 -1.55 -11.09
C ALA A 207 -7.78 -1.19 -9.60
N ALA A 208 -7.71 -2.17 -8.70
CA ALA A 208 -7.69 -1.93 -7.25
C ALA A 208 -6.41 -1.23 -6.78
N ALA A 209 -5.25 -1.59 -7.33
CA ALA A 209 -3.98 -0.93 -7.04
C ALA A 209 -3.99 0.54 -7.49
N GLN A 210 -4.46 0.80 -8.71
CA GLN A 210 -4.55 2.15 -9.26
C GLN A 210 -5.58 3.01 -8.49
N ALA A 211 -6.75 2.46 -8.15
CA ALA A 211 -7.73 3.15 -7.32
C ALA A 211 -7.18 3.52 -5.92
N ARG A 212 -6.33 2.67 -5.33
CA ARG A 212 -5.64 2.98 -4.05
C ARG A 212 -4.62 4.09 -4.23
N GLU A 213 -3.84 4.07 -5.31
CA GLU A 213 -2.86 5.12 -5.60
C GLU A 213 -3.54 6.46 -5.86
N ASP A 214 -4.61 6.48 -6.66
CA ASP A 214 -5.40 7.69 -6.93
C ASP A 214 -6.04 8.24 -5.65
N ALA A 215 -6.60 7.37 -4.80
CA ALA A 215 -7.14 7.78 -3.50
C ALA A 215 -6.07 8.37 -2.58
N GLN A 216 -4.86 7.81 -2.57
CA GLN A 216 -3.72 8.35 -1.81
C GLN A 216 -3.27 9.70 -2.36
N ARG A 217 -3.23 9.88 -3.68
CA ARG A 217 -2.87 11.16 -4.32
C ARG A 217 -3.88 12.25 -3.99
N VAL A 218 -5.18 11.96 -4.12
CA VAL A 218 -6.25 12.90 -3.76
C VAL A 218 -6.19 13.28 -2.28
N ALA A 219 -5.96 12.30 -1.38
CA ALA A 219 -5.82 12.57 0.04
C ALA A 219 -4.56 13.41 0.37
N ALA A 220 -3.45 13.16 -0.33
CA ALA A 220 -2.22 13.94 -0.18
C ALA A 220 -2.39 15.39 -0.67
N GLN A 221 -3.05 15.59 -1.81
CA GLN A 221 -3.36 16.92 -2.35
C GLN A 221 -4.29 17.69 -1.41
N ALA A 222 -5.38 17.07 -0.93
CA ALA A 222 -6.29 17.71 0.02
C ALA A 222 -5.56 18.09 1.33
N ARG A 223 -4.63 17.26 1.80
CA ARG A 223 -3.80 17.57 2.97
C ARG A 223 -2.88 18.76 2.70
N GLU A 224 -2.25 18.84 1.53
CA GLU A 224 -1.35 19.93 1.16
C GLU A 224 -2.09 21.26 1.00
N GLU A 225 -3.24 21.25 0.31
CA GLU A 225 -4.14 22.41 0.20
C GLU A 225 -4.54 22.92 1.57
N ARG A 226 -4.92 22.03 2.49
CA ARG A 226 -5.29 22.42 3.85
C ARG A 226 -4.13 22.98 4.65
N LEU A 227 -2.92 22.45 4.48
CA LEU A 227 -1.71 23.01 5.13
C LEU A 227 -1.39 24.43 4.64
N VAL A 228 -1.59 24.70 3.35
CA VAL A 228 -1.43 26.04 2.78
C VAL A 228 -2.46 27.00 3.37
N GLU A 229 -3.73 26.60 3.46
CA GLU A 229 -4.79 27.41 4.06
C GLU A 229 -4.52 27.73 5.53
N LEU A 230 -4.17 26.73 6.34
CA LEU A 230 -3.80 26.93 7.75
C LEU A 230 -2.60 27.88 7.90
N SER A 231 -1.60 27.74 7.02
CA SER A 231 -0.44 28.63 7.00
C SER A 231 -0.84 30.07 6.64
N SER A 232 -1.80 30.26 5.75
CA SER A 232 -2.34 31.59 5.41
C SER A 232 -3.01 32.23 6.62
N VAL A 233 -3.92 31.52 7.29
CA VAL A 233 -4.64 32.02 8.47
C VAL A 233 -3.65 32.42 9.58
N VAL A 234 -2.69 31.56 9.91
CA VAL A 234 -1.68 31.85 10.93
C VAL A 234 -0.80 33.04 10.53
N ASN A 235 -0.45 33.16 9.26
CA ASN A 235 0.38 34.27 8.78
C ASN A 235 -0.40 35.60 8.74
N GLU A 236 -1.67 35.58 8.36
CA GLU A 236 -2.56 36.74 8.43
C GLU A 236 -2.74 37.23 9.87
N GLN A 237 -2.95 36.31 10.80
CA GLN A 237 -3.04 36.63 12.22
C GLN A 237 -1.74 37.24 12.75
N ALA A 238 -0.59 36.63 12.43
CA ALA A 238 0.71 37.17 12.78
C ALA A 238 0.94 38.58 12.21
N HIS A 239 0.54 38.81 10.96
CA HIS A 239 0.66 40.12 10.32
C HIS A 239 -0.27 41.18 10.94
N ALA A 240 -1.48 40.79 11.33
CA ALA A 240 -2.40 41.65 12.06
C ALA A 240 -1.85 42.04 13.44
N MET A 241 -1.21 41.09 14.14
CA MET A 241 -0.50 41.36 15.39
C MET A 241 0.66 42.34 15.18
N ASP A 242 1.55 42.07 14.22
CA ASP A 242 2.68 42.97 13.87
C ASP A 242 2.21 44.39 13.58
N SER A 243 1.14 44.53 12.79
CA SER A 243 0.57 45.84 12.45
C SER A 243 0.13 46.61 13.69
N ARG A 244 -0.47 45.93 14.68
CA ARG A 244 -0.86 46.54 15.96
C ARG A 244 0.36 46.87 16.81
N PHE A 245 1.36 45.99 16.91
CA PHE A 245 2.61 46.26 17.62
C PHE A 245 3.36 47.47 17.05
N TYR A 246 3.45 47.60 15.72
CA TYR A 246 4.04 48.80 15.10
C TYR A 246 3.23 50.07 15.35
N ALA A 247 1.90 50.00 15.33
CA ALA A 247 1.06 51.14 15.67
C ALA A 247 1.30 51.60 17.13
N TYR A 248 1.49 50.64 18.04
CA TYR A 248 1.81 50.87 19.44
C TYR A 248 3.20 51.50 19.64
N GLU A 249 4.22 51.02 18.92
CA GLU A 249 5.55 51.65 18.90
C GLU A 249 5.49 53.08 18.37
N ALA A 250 4.68 53.34 17.33
CA ALA A 250 4.46 54.69 16.81
C ALA A 250 3.77 55.60 17.83
N HIS A 251 2.80 55.09 18.59
CA HIS A 251 2.17 55.82 19.68
C HIS A 251 3.17 56.18 20.79
N LEU A 252 4.02 55.24 21.20
CA LEU A 252 5.09 55.48 22.18
C LEU A 252 6.10 56.50 21.68
N THR A 253 6.51 56.40 20.42
CA THR A 253 7.42 57.36 19.78
C THR A 253 6.81 58.76 19.78
N GLY A 254 5.52 58.89 19.46
CA GLY A 254 4.82 60.16 19.54
C GLY A 254 4.78 60.73 20.96
N LEU A 255 4.52 59.89 21.96
CA LEU A 255 4.60 60.28 23.37
C LEU A 255 6.01 60.72 23.76
N ALA A 256 7.04 60.02 23.30
CA ALA A 256 8.44 60.34 23.57
C ALA A 256 8.82 61.73 23.06
N VAL A 257 8.53 62.02 21.79
CA VAL A 257 8.83 63.32 21.16
C VAL A 257 8.14 64.48 21.90
N VAL A 258 6.86 64.31 22.25
CA VAL A 258 6.13 65.34 23.00
C VAL A 258 6.69 65.49 24.41
N SER A 259 7.10 64.38 25.05
CA SER A 259 7.69 64.40 26.40
C SER A 259 9.06 65.07 26.42
N GLU A 260 9.92 64.80 25.45
CA GLU A 260 11.23 65.47 25.29
C GLU A 260 11.03 66.99 25.17
N TYR A 261 10.10 67.42 24.32
CA TYR A 261 9.79 68.84 24.16
C TYR A 261 9.29 69.48 25.46
N LEU A 262 8.33 68.84 26.14
CA LEU A 262 7.69 69.40 27.35
C LEU A 262 8.61 69.40 28.58
N LEU A 263 9.46 68.37 28.73
CA LEU A 263 10.43 68.26 29.83
C LEU A 263 11.58 69.26 29.73
N LEU A 264 11.72 69.95 28.59
CA LEU A 264 12.69 71.02 28.35
C LEU A 264 12.07 72.42 28.48
N GLN A 265 10.74 72.55 28.63
CA GLN A 265 10.10 73.85 28.73
C GLN A 265 10.38 74.52 30.09
N PRO A 266 10.91 75.75 30.11
CA PRO A 266 11.24 76.42 31.37
C PRO A 266 9.99 76.87 32.16
N ASP A 267 8.89 77.16 31.45
CA ASP A 267 7.65 77.66 32.02
C ASP A 267 6.55 76.60 31.92
N ALA A 268 6.35 75.84 32.99
CA ALA A 268 5.26 74.88 33.12
C ALA A 268 4.30 75.30 34.25
N PRO A 269 2.97 75.22 34.04
CA PRO A 269 2.00 75.68 35.02
C PRO A 269 2.02 74.82 36.28
N ALA A 270 1.92 75.47 37.44
CA ALA A 270 1.68 74.77 38.69
C ALA A 270 0.24 74.25 38.72
N VAL A 271 0.09 72.92 38.80
CA VAL A 271 -1.19 72.24 38.94
C VAL A 271 -1.16 71.35 40.17
N LYS A 272 -2.34 71.03 40.71
CA LYS A 272 -2.46 70.08 41.80
C LYS A 272 -1.99 68.70 41.32
N ARG A 273 -1.26 67.99 42.17
CA ARG A 273 -0.73 66.63 41.91
C ARG A 273 -1.25 65.71 43.00
N TYR A 274 -1.42 64.43 42.66
CA TYR A 274 -1.96 63.43 43.55
C TYR A 274 -0.93 62.31 43.73
N PHE A 275 -0.50 62.10 44.97
CA PHE A 275 0.41 61.02 45.35
C PHE A 275 -0.38 59.86 45.98
N PRO A 276 0.18 58.64 46.11
CA PRO A 276 -0.52 57.47 46.64
C PRO A 276 -1.33 57.73 47.92
N ASP A 277 -0.76 58.49 48.87
CA ASP A 277 -1.43 58.84 50.12
C ASP A 277 -2.69 59.73 49.94
N ASP A 278 -2.79 60.47 48.84
CA ASP A 278 -3.96 61.29 48.53
C ASP A 278 -5.13 60.43 48.03
N PHE A 279 -4.86 59.31 47.34
CA PHE A 279 -5.89 58.38 46.88
C PHE A 279 -6.54 57.59 48.04
N ALA A 280 -5.79 57.39 49.13
CA ALA A 280 -6.30 56.73 50.34
C ALA A 280 -7.19 57.64 51.20
N ASP A 281 -7.07 58.97 51.07
CA ASP A 281 -7.77 59.96 51.87
C ASP A 281 -8.88 60.65 51.07
N ALA A 282 -10.14 60.35 51.41
CA ALA A 282 -11.32 60.88 50.71
C ALA A 282 -11.39 62.43 50.64
N SER A 283 -10.69 63.15 51.53
CA SER A 283 -10.66 64.61 51.52
C SER A 283 -9.62 65.20 50.55
N ARG A 284 -8.61 64.40 50.17
CA ARG A 284 -7.50 64.81 49.29
C ARG A 284 -7.56 64.18 47.92
N ALA A 285 -8.27 63.06 47.77
CA ALA A 285 -8.43 62.26 46.56
C ALA A 285 -8.87 63.07 45.32
N PRO A 286 -8.58 62.55 44.10
CA PRO A 286 -9.09 63.13 42.87
C PRO A 286 -10.63 63.25 42.87
N PRO A 287 -11.18 64.33 42.33
CA PRO A 287 -12.62 64.60 42.41
C PRO A 287 -13.48 63.62 41.59
N ASP A 288 -12.91 62.99 40.56
CA ASP A 288 -13.58 62.05 39.66
C ASP A 288 -13.30 60.57 39.98
N LEU A 289 -12.61 60.31 41.10
CA LEU A 289 -12.20 58.99 41.55
C LEU A 289 -13.43 58.07 41.70
N THR A 290 -13.46 56.97 40.94
CA THR A 290 -14.61 56.06 40.89
C THR A 290 -14.16 54.61 40.79
N GLU A 291 -15.02 53.68 41.19
CA GLU A 291 -14.77 52.25 40.97
C GLU A 291 -14.81 51.91 39.48
N SER A 292 -13.83 51.14 39.03
CA SER A 292 -13.64 50.80 37.62
C SER A 292 -13.84 49.31 37.37
N ARG A 293 -14.63 48.97 36.36
CA ARG A 293 -14.75 47.57 35.89
C ARG A 293 -13.53 47.12 35.09
N ALA A 294 -12.93 48.03 34.32
CA ALA A 294 -11.72 47.75 33.57
C ALA A 294 -10.52 47.46 34.48
N PHE A 295 -10.51 48.05 35.68
CA PHE A 295 -9.46 47.87 36.70
C PHE A 295 -9.94 47.01 37.89
N HIS A 296 -10.74 45.98 37.64
CA HIS A 296 -11.10 44.94 38.61
C HIS A 296 -11.73 45.43 39.93
N GLY A 297 -12.48 46.54 39.89
CA GLY A 297 -13.11 47.16 41.05
C GLY A 297 -12.23 48.17 41.79
N SER A 298 -10.98 48.37 41.36
CA SER A 298 -10.11 49.43 41.89
C SER A 298 -10.69 50.80 41.60
N LYS A 299 -10.37 51.76 42.47
CA LYS A 299 -10.76 53.16 42.29
C LYS A 299 -9.76 53.86 41.38
N VAL A 300 -10.24 54.46 40.30
CA VAL A 300 -9.43 55.08 39.25
C VAL A 300 -9.96 56.47 38.94
N SER A 301 -9.04 57.41 38.74
CA SER A 301 -9.30 58.74 38.19
C SER A 301 -9.00 58.75 36.69
N PHE A 302 -9.95 59.27 35.91
CA PHE A 302 -9.80 59.45 34.47
C PHE A 302 -9.21 60.82 34.12
N ASP A 303 -9.51 61.86 34.91
CA ASP A 303 -9.07 63.21 34.62
C ASP A 303 -7.70 63.54 35.26
N GLU A 304 -7.39 62.95 36.41
CA GLU A 304 -6.16 63.23 37.15
C GLU A 304 -5.17 62.05 37.07
N PRO A 305 -3.91 62.29 36.66
CA PRO A 305 -2.84 61.30 36.76
C PRO A 305 -2.38 61.16 38.22
N ASP A 306 -1.66 60.08 38.51
CA ASP A 306 -0.97 59.91 39.78
C ASP A 306 0.54 60.19 39.65
N PHE A 307 1.16 60.53 40.78
CA PHE A 307 2.60 60.73 40.90
C PHE A 307 3.15 59.81 41.98
N VAL A 308 4.29 59.17 41.74
CA VAL A 308 5.03 58.43 42.77
C VAL A 308 6.48 58.87 42.77
N ALA A 309 7.04 59.05 43.96
CA ALA A 309 8.45 59.42 44.14
C ALA A 309 9.17 58.30 44.89
N ALA A 310 10.38 57.99 44.43
CA ALA A 310 11.24 57.00 45.07
C ALA A 310 11.56 57.40 46.53
N PRO A 311 11.81 56.41 47.42
CA PRO A 311 12.19 56.70 48.80
C PRO A 311 13.38 57.65 48.90
N GLY A 312 13.23 58.70 49.72
CA GLY A 312 14.28 59.69 49.97
C GLY A 312 14.39 60.82 48.93
N VAL A 313 13.51 60.87 47.92
CA VAL A 313 13.42 61.99 46.98
C VAL A 313 12.77 63.20 47.65
N ASP A 314 13.44 64.35 47.61
CA ASP A 314 12.88 65.64 48.06
C ASP A 314 12.00 66.25 46.96
N ILE A 315 10.69 65.97 47.04
CA ILE A 315 9.69 66.44 46.08
C ILE A 315 9.64 67.98 46.03
N ALA A 316 9.84 68.66 47.16
CA ALA A 316 9.79 70.12 47.21
C ALA A 316 10.92 70.77 46.41
N ALA A 317 12.10 70.13 46.35
CA ALA A 317 13.22 70.57 45.53
C ALA A 317 13.01 70.37 44.03
N LEU A 318 12.03 69.55 43.63
CA LEU A 318 11.74 69.19 42.23
C LEU A 318 10.55 69.94 41.62
N GLU A 319 9.99 70.93 42.30
CA GLU A 319 8.79 71.67 41.86
C GLU A 319 8.79 72.09 40.37
N PRO A 320 9.85 72.70 39.81
CA PRO A 320 9.88 73.04 38.38
C PRO A 320 9.74 71.81 37.47
N LYS A 321 10.41 70.72 37.83
CA LYS A 321 10.40 69.46 37.08
C LYS A 321 9.04 68.77 37.18
N LEU A 322 8.40 68.83 38.35
CA LEU A 322 7.06 68.31 38.56
C LEU A 322 6.02 69.07 37.72
N ASN A 323 6.15 70.39 37.57
CA ASN A 323 5.29 71.17 36.66
C ASN A 323 5.45 70.73 35.19
N GLN A 324 6.69 70.49 34.76
CA GLN A 324 6.97 69.97 33.42
C GLN A 324 6.33 68.58 33.23
N MET A 325 6.46 67.68 34.22
CA MET A 325 5.84 66.36 34.18
C MET A 325 4.31 66.45 34.15
N SER A 326 3.70 67.33 34.94
CA SER A 326 2.24 67.54 34.91
C SER A 326 1.73 68.03 33.55
N SER A 327 2.59 68.67 32.74
CA SER A 327 2.23 69.08 31.38
C SER A 327 2.13 67.89 30.41
N LEU A 328 2.60 66.70 30.80
CA LEU A 328 2.53 65.48 29.99
C LEU A 328 1.13 64.85 29.98
N THR A 329 0.24 65.21 30.93
CA THR A 329 -1.08 64.58 31.09
C THR A 329 -1.89 64.50 29.79
N PRO A 330 -2.02 65.56 28.96
CA PRO A 330 -2.76 65.46 27.71
C PRO A 330 -2.15 64.46 26.72
N ALA A 331 -0.82 64.34 26.70
CA ALA A 331 -0.11 63.39 25.84
C ALA A 331 -0.30 61.95 26.32
N LEU A 332 -0.25 61.70 27.64
CA LEU A 332 -0.55 60.40 28.24
C LEU A 332 -1.98 59.94 27.92
N VAL A 333 -2.97 60.80 28.21
CA VAL A 333 -4.39 60.56 27.89
C VAL A 333 -4.60 60.25 26.41
N THR A 334 -4.01 61.07 25.53
CA THR A 334 -4.15 60.91 24.08
C THR A 334 -3.54 59.59 23.60
N THR A 335 -2.39 59.21 24.15
CA THR A 335 -1.70 57.96 23.80
C THR A 335 -2.51 56.74 24.23
N LEU A 336 -3.03 56.76 25.46
CA LEU A 336 -3.92 55.71 25.97
C LEU A 336 -5.17 55.57 25.10
N LEU A 337 -5.87 56.67 24.83
CA LEU A 337 -7.11 56.66 24.03
C LEU A 337 -6.87 56.20 22.59
N ARG A 338 -5.76 56.59 21.95
CA ARG A 338 -5.41 56.13 20.59
C ARG A 338 -5.28 54.62 20.50
N SER A 339 -4.93 53.93 21.58
CA SER A 339 -4.89 52.47 21.60
C SER A 339 -6.27 51.85 21.38
N ALA A 340 -7.35 52.53 21.78
CA ALA A 340 -8.72 52.05 21.60
C ALA A 340 -9.24 52.17 20.15
N GLY A 341 -8.44 52.73 19.23
CA GLY A 341 -8.77 52.87 17.82
C GLY A 341 -8.83 54.33 17.34
N PRO A 342 -8.97 54.54 16.01
CA PRO A 342 -8.84 55.85 15.38
C PRO A 342 -9.91 56.86 15.83
N ASP A 343 -11.11 56.38 16.15
CA ASP A 343 -12.25 57.24 16.53
C ASP A 343 -12.31 57.52 18.03
N ALA A 344 -11.40 56.95 18.85
CA ALA A 344 -11.48 57.10 20.30
C ALA A 344 -11.36 58.57 20.74
N LEU A 345 -10.51 59.35 20.08
CA LEU A 345 -10.28 60.77 20.39
C LEU A 345 -11.42 61.68 19.93
N SER A 346 -12.19 61.29 18.91
CA SER A 346 -13.29 62.11 18.40
C SER A 346 -14.57 61.95 19.21
N LYS A 347 -14.64 60.94 20.09
CA LYS A 347 -15.78 60.70 20.98
C LYS A 347 -15.93 61.81 22.03
N PRO A 348 -17.16 62.07 22.51
CA PRO A 348 -17.39 62.94 23.65
C PRO A 348 -16.58 62.50 24.88
N ARG A 349 -16.15 63.44 25.72
CA ARG A 349 -15.32 63.19 26.92
C ARG A 349 -15.92 62.10 27.83
N ALA A 350 -17.24 62.09 28.02
CA ALA A 350 -17.92 61.07 28.82
C ALA A 350 -17.79 59.65 28.23
N GLU A 351 -17.81 59.51 26.90
CA GLU A 351 -17.57 58.24 26.22
C GLU A 351 -16.10 57.83 26.26
N GLN A 352 -15.16 58.78 26.15
CA GLN A 352 -13.73 58.53 26.35
C GLN A 352 -13.47 57.98 27.76
N ARG A 353 -14.08 58.59 28.78
CA ARG A 353 -14.02 58.11 30.17
C ARG A 353 -14.57 56.70 30.31
N ALA A 354 -15.74 56.42 29.74
CA ALA A 354 -16.32 55.08 29.78
C ALA A 354 -15.47 54.04 29.03
N LEU A 355 -14.77 54.42 27.95
CA LEU A 355 -13.83 53.51 27.27
C LEU A 355 -12.70 53.08 28.21
N VAL A 356 -12.07 54.03 28.90
CA VAL A 356 -10.92 53.76 29.77
C VAL A 356 -11.32 53.08 31.08
N ILE A 357 -12.35 53.61 31.76
CA ILE A 357 -12.71 53.20 33.13
C ILE A 357 -13.71 52.03 33.15
N ASP A 358 -14.62 51.93 32.18
CA ASP A 358 -15.67 50.89 32.21
C ASP A 358 -15.40 49.72 31.27
N LYS A 359 -14.98 50.00 30.03
CA LYS A 359 -14.80 48.99 28.98
C LYS A 359 -13.39 48.40 28.97
N GLY A 360 -12.39 49.22 29.24
CA GLY A 360 -10.99 48.90 29.04
C GLY A 360 -10.56 49.21 27.61
N VAL A 361 -9.29 49.60 27.48
CA VAL A 361 -8.60 49.83 26.21
C VAL A 361 -7.33 48.96 26.19
N PRO A 362 -6.68 48.76 25.02
CA PRO A 362 -5.53 47.85 24.95
C PRO A 362 -4.43 48.18 25.96
N PHE A 363 -4.06 49.46 26.06
CA PHE A 363 -3.14 49.89 27.11
C PHE A 363 -3.88 50.15 28.42
N VAL A 364 -3.35 49.60 29.50
CA VAL A 364 -3.84 49.84 30.86
C VAL A 364 -3.23 51.11 31.42
N PHE A 365 -1.94 51.31 31.20
CA PHE A 365 -1.21 52.47 31.68
C PHE A 365 -0.35 53.12 30.59
N THR A 366 -0.23 54.43 30.69
CA THR A 366 0.80 55.24 30.03
C THR A 366 1.49 56.09 31.08
N TYR A 367 2.81 56.11 31.10
CA TYR A 367 3.55 56.78 32.16
C TYR A 367 4.92 57.29 31.70
N ALA A 368 5.46 58.22 32.47
CA ALA A 368 6.80 58.76 32.27
C ALA A 368 7.53 58.86 33.61
N ALA A 369 8.82 58.53 33.64
CA ALA A 369 9.67 58.71 34.81
C ALA A 369 10.97 59.43 34.49
N ILE A 370 11.43 60.21 35.45
CA ILE A 370 12.63 61.04 35.34
C ILE A 370 13.79 60.45 36.16
N PRO A 371 15.06 60.77 35.85
CA PRO A 371 16.24 60.28 36.58
C PRO A 371 16.26 60.61 38.08
N GLU A 372 15.55 61.66 38.48
CA GLU A 372 15.38 62.09 39.87
C GLU A 372 14.51 61.12 40.69
N GLY A 373 13.86 60.14 40.04
CA GLY A 373 13.10 59.08 40.72
C GLY A 373 11.62 59.41 40.92
N VAL A 374 11.06 60.28 40.09
CA VAL A 374 9.62 60.57 40.07
C VAL A 374 9.00 59.97 38.81
N LEU A 375 7.80 59.41 38.95
CA LEU A 375 6.96 58.91 37.87
C LEU A 375 5.62 59.65 37.88
N ILE A 376 5.09 59.93 36.69
CA ILE A 376 3.70 60.31 36.44
C ILE A 376 3.01 59.16 35.70
N GLY A 377 1.88 58.69 36.21
CA GLY A 377 1.10 57.60 35.67
C GLY A 377 -0.32 58.00 35.27
N TYR A 378 -0.83 57.37 34.21
CA TYR A 378 -2.18 57.57 33.72
C TYR A 378 -2.80 56.25 33.25
N PRO A 379 -4.07 55.94 33.59
CA PRO A 379 -4.98 56.68 34.48
C PRO A 379 -4.50 56.73 35.94
N GLY A 380 -4.99 57.71 36.71
CA GLY A 380 -4.58 57.86 38.11
C GLY A 380 -5.15 56.75 38.99
N LEU A 381 -4.28 55.86 39.48
CA LEU A 381 -4.65 54.73 40.33
C LEU A 381 -4.16 54.90 41.77
N GLY A 382 -2.93 55.40 41.95
CA GLY A 382 -2.35 55.67 43.26
C GLY A 382 -1.95 54.42 44.05
N VAL A 383 -1.83 53.25 43.40
CA VAL A 383 -1.50 51.98 44.04
C VAL A 383 -0.10 51.53 43.60
N TYR A 384 0.84 51.54 44.54
CA TYR A 384 2.22 51.11 44.33
C TYR A 384 2.74 50.33 45.55
N PRO A 385 3.63 49.35 45.37
CA PRO A 385 4.31 48.68 46.48
C PRO A 385 5.13 49.63 47.36
N ASP A 386 5.30 49.24 48.61
CA ASP A 386 6.18 49.94 49.55
C ASP A 386 7.60 50.03 48.98
N GLY A 387 8.16 51.23 48.99
CA GLY A 387 9.51 51.48 48.48
C GLY A 387 9.64 51.55 46.96
N TYR A 388 8.53 51.73 46.23
CA TYR A 388 8.55 51.83 44.77
C TYR A 388 9.55 52.85 44.24
N ASP A 389 10.51 52.41 43.43
CA ASP A 389 11.44 53.27 42.69
C ASP A 389 11.33 52.98 41.18
N PRO A 390 10.85 53.94 40.36
CA PRO A 390 10.70 53.73 38.92
C PRO A 390 12.03 53.40 38.23
N ARG A 391 13.17 53.84 38.76
CA ARG A 391 14.50 53.66 38.16
C ARG A 391 15.01 52.23 38.27
N GLU A 392 14.52 51.50 39.27
CA GLU A 392 14.91 50.12 39.50
C GLU A 392 14.06 49.12 38.70
N ARG A 393 12.97 49.58 38.08
CA ARG A 393 12.05 48.76 37.30
C ARG A 393 12.67 48.29 35.99
N PHE A 394 12.23 47.11 35.56
CA PHE A 394 12.72 46.46 34.35
C PHE A 394 12.57 47.36 33.12
N TRP A 395 11.38 47.94 32.91
CA TRP A 395 11.09 48.82 31.78
C TRP A 395 12.00 50.06 31.73
N TYR A 396 12.34 50.65 32.88
CA TYR A 396 13.21 51.81 32.94
C TYR A 396 14.65 51.46 32.55
N LYS A 397 15.15 50.32 33.05
CA LYS A 397 16.49 49.80 32.72
C LYS A 397 16.56 49.34 31.26
N GLN A 398 15.50 48.72 30.75
CA GLN A 398 15.41 48.25 29.37
C GLN A 398 15.44 49.41 28.36
N ALA A 399 14.61 50.43 28.57
CA ALA A 399 14.53 51.60 27.69
C ALA A 399 15.89 52.26 27.45
N LYS A 400 16.77 52.24 28.46
CA LYS A 400 18.12 52.82 28.39
C LYS A 400 19.13 51.97 27.63
N ALA A 401 18.83 50.70 27.33
CA ALA A 401 19.78 49.78 26.73
C ALA A 401 20.01 50.06 25.23
N LYS A 402 18.98 50.51 24.50
CA LYS A 402 19.00 50.77 23.05
C LYS A 402 18.07 51.93 22.69
N PRO A 403 18.35 52.68 21.60
CA PRO A 403 17.46 53.74 21.14
C PRO A 403 16.15 53.16 20.55
N GLY A 404 15.08 53.95 20.66
CA GLY A 404 13.76 53.62 20.11
C GLY A 404 12.87 52.79 21.05
N PRO A 405 11.64 52.48 20.61
CA PRO A 405 10.70 51.63 21.33
C PRO A 405 11.27 50.22 21.57
N GLN A 406 11.07 49.69 22.77
CA GLN A 406 11.48 48.33 23.14
C GLN A 406 10.36 47.62 23.88
N TRP A 407 10.01 46.41 23.42
CA TRP A 407 9.09 45.52 24.12
C TRP A 407 9.80 44.73 25.21
N GLY A 408 9.20 44.74 26.39
CA GLY A 408 9.67 44.10 27.60
C GLY A 408 9.37 42.61 27.70
N ALA A 409 9.90 42.01 28.75
CA ALA A 409 9.38 40.75 29.23
C ALA A 409 7.99 40.97 29.84
N ALA A 410 7.20 39.92 29.84
CA ALA A 410 5.92 39.86 30.51
C ALA A 410 6.12 39.84 32.03
N GLU A 411 5.70 40.89 32.72
CA GLU A 411 5.89 41.03 34.18
C GLU A 411 4.54 41.11 34.90
N ALA A 412 4.54 40.61 36.13
CA ALA A 412 3.39 40.77 37.02
C ALA A 412 3.29 42.23 37.42
N ASP A 413 2.13 42.81 37.17
CA ASP A 413 1.81 44.16 37.57
C ASP A 413 1.76 44.28 39.09
N GLU A 414 2.37 45.35 39.57
CA GLU A 414 2.49 45.67 40.98
C GLU A 414 1.21 46.30 41.55
N SER A 415 0.32 46.79 40.68
CA SER A 415 -0.97 47.38 41.05
C SER A 415 -2.14 46.37 41.07
N GLY A 416 -1.87 45.11 40.71
CA GLY A 416 -2.84 44.02 40.72
C GLY A 416 -3.58 43.80 39.40
N MET A 417 -3.13 44.41 38.29
CA MET A 417 -3.75 44.31 36.96
C MET A 417 -3.40 43.03 36.17
N GLY A 418 -2.67 42.08 36.78
CA GLY A 418 -2.28 40.83 36.13
C GLY A 418 -0.91 40.89 35.48
N LEU A 419 -0.70 40.13 34.40
CA LEU A 419 0.52 40.29 33.59
C LEU A 419 0.37 41.47 32.64
N LEU A 420 1.41 42.28 32.52
CA LEU A 420 1.50 43.40 31.58
C LEU A 420 2.69 43.22 30.64
N LEU A 421 2.48 43.64 29.39
CA LEU A 421 3.54 43.72 28.39
C LEU A 421 3.89 45.19 28.19
N THR A 422 5.06 45.58 28.71
CA THR A 422 5.51 46.98 28.64
C THR A 422 6.25 47.26 27.34
N CYS A 423 5.90 48.36 26.66
CA CYS A 423 6.74 48.98 25.63
C CYS A 423 7.34 50.26 26.22
N SER A 424 8.67 50.42 26.17
CA SER A 424 9.35 51.54 26.80
C SER A 424 10.41 52.18 25.88
N MET A 425 10.65 53.49 26.07
CA MET A 425 11.59 54.26 25.26
C MET A 425 12.26 55.34 26.12
N ALA A 426 13.58 55.46 26.02
CA ALA A 426 14.34 56.49 26.72
C ALA A 426 14.25 57.84 26.00
N LEU A 427 14.07 58.90 26.78
CA LEU A 427 13.97 60.28 26.34
C LEU A 427 15.34 60.95 26.43
N HIS A 428 15.74 61.69 25.41
CA HIS A 428 17.01 62.41 25.41
C HIS A 428 16.85 63.86 24.96
N ASP A 429 17.74 64.73 25.44
CA ASP A 429 17.89 66.07 24.86
C ASP A 429 18.77 66.04 23.60
N ASP A 430 18.93 67.20 22.94
CA ASP A 430 19.77 67.36 21.75
C ASP A 430 21.27 67.02 21.99
N ALA A 431 21.72 67.02 23.25
CA ALA A 431 23.08 66.66 23.64
C ALA A 431 23.22 65.16 23.99
N GLY A 432 22.13 64.39 23.96
CA GLY A 432 22.10 62.99 24.34
C GLY A 432 22.01 62.74 25.85
N THR A 433 21.69 63.75 26.65
CA THR A 433 21.45 63.60 28.09
C THR A 433 20.10 62.93 28.32
N LEU A 434 20.05 61.94 29.20
CA LEU A 434 18.80 61.26 29.57
C LEU A 434 17.85 62.22 30.30
N LEU A 435 16.70 62.49 29.70
CA LEU A 435 15.62 63.29 30.30
C LEU A 435 14.66 62.43 31.12
N GLY A 436 14.55 61.14 30.79
CA GLY A 436 13.61 60.21 31.41
C GLY A 436 13.32 59.00 30.54
N VAL A 437 12.26 58.27 30.88
CA VAL A 437 11.74 57.13 30.12
C VAL A 437 10.22 57.25 30.06
N VAL A 438 9.64 57.00 28.89
CA VAL A 438 8.19 56.81 28.71
C VAL A 438 7.89 55.34 28.47
N ALA A 439 6.71 54.90 28.90
CA ALA A 439 6.27 53.53 28.69
C ALA A 439 4.74 53.39 28.61
N LEU A 440 4.31 52.31 27.95
CA LEU A 440 2.92 51.88 27.80
C LEU A 440 2.82 50.43 28.25
N ASP A 441 1.81 50.12 29.05
CA ASP A 441 1.55 48.74 29.47
C ASP A 441 0.34 48.17 28.75
N LEU A 442 0.55 47.13 27.96
CA LEU A 442 -0.49 46.39 27.25
C LEU A 442 -1.02 45.27 28.15
N ALA A 443 -2.35 45.20 28.31
CA ALA A 443 -2.98 44.12 29.06
C ALA A 443 -2.77 42.77 28.36
N PHE A 444 -2.26 41.77 29.08
CA PHE A 444 -2.17 40.39 28.56
C PHE A 444 -3.52 39.86 28.10
N ARG A 445 -4.57 40.17 28.86
CA ARG A 445 -5.94 39.79 28.54
C ARG A 445 -6.37 40.29 27.17
N TYR A 446 -6.02 41.53 26.80
CA TYR A 446 -6.34 42.06 25.48
C TYR A 446 -5.66 41.26 24.37
N ILE A 447 -4.39 40.86 24.57
CA ILE A 447 -3.69 40.01 23.59
C ILE A 447 -4.41 38.67 23.44
N ILE A 448 -4.81 38.01 24.54
CA ILE A 448 -5.51 36.72 24.48
C ILE A 448 -6.87 36.86 23.79
N ASP A 449 -7.67 37.82 24.25
CA ASP A 449 -9.07 37.94 23.88
C ASP A 449 -9.24 38.46 22.45
N GLU A 450 -8.34 39.33 21.98
CA GLU A 450 -8.52 40.11 20.74
C GLU A 450 -7.41 39.90 19.68
N LEU A 451 -6.30 39.23 20.01
CA LEU A 451 -5.14 39.07 19.11
C LEU A 451 -4.66 37.64 18.91
N LEU A 452 -4.85 36.75 19.88
CA LEU A 452 -4.07 35.51 19.90
C LEU A 452 -4.72 34.39 19.09
N GLU A 453 -6.04 34.27 19.09
CA GLU A 453 -6.74 33.17 18.42
C GLU A 453 -7.54 33.69 17.22
N PRO A 454 -7.25 33.22 15.99
CA PRO A 454 -8.05 33.58 14.82
C PRO A 454 -9.40 32.88 14.88
N ASP A 455 -10.45 33.56 14.45
CA ASP A 455 -11.83 33.08 14.54
C ASP A 455 -12.01 31.73 13.82
N GLU A 456 -11.30 31.52 12.71
CA GLU A 456 -11.36 30.30 11.88
C GLU A 456 -10.78 29.06 12.60
N LEU A 457 -9.85 29.25 13.53
CA LEU A 457 -9.20 28.16 14.25
C LEU A 457 -9.70 28.01 15.69
N SER A 458 -10.64 28.87 16.11
CA SER A 458 -11.13 28.89 17.47
C SER A 458 -11.71 27.55 17.91
N GLY A 459 -11.15 26.99 18.99
CA GLY A 459 -11.60 25.71 19.55
C GLY A 459 -11.06 24.45 18.86
N TYR A 460 -10.20 24.58 17.85
CA TYR A 460 -9.55 23.44 17.19
C TYR A 460 -8.11 23.18 17.68
N GLY A 461 -7.60 24.01 18.57
CA GLY A 461 -6.24 23.92 19.10
C GLY A 461 -5.95 25.02 20.11
N GLU A 462 -4.67 25.34 20.25
CA GLU A 462 -4.16 26.38 21.14
C GLU A 462 -3.19 27.27 20.38
N ALA A 463 -3.35 28.58 20.54
CA ALA A 463 -2.44 29.58 20.00
C ALA A 463 -1.41 30.00 21.06
N PHE A 464 -0.20 30.30 20.64
CA PHE A 464 0.95 30.62 21.48
C PHE A 464 1.70 31.82 20.92
N LEU A 465 2.21 32.65 21.83
CA LEU A 465 3.23 33.64 21.55
C LEU A 465 4.47 33.28 22.33
N ILE A 466 5.60 33.13 21.64
CA ILE A 466 6.83 32.56 22.19
C ILE A 466 7.97 33.55 21.96
N ASP A 467 8.73 33.89 23.00
CA ASP A 467 9.84 34.83 22.89
C ASP A 467 11.03 34.27 22.09
N ALA A 468 12.06 35.09 21.89
CA ALA A 468 13.24 34.70 21.12
C ALA A 468 14.06 33.58 21.82
N GLU A 469 13.89 33.42 23.13
CA GLU A 469 14.52 32.42 23.99
C GLU A 469 13.71 31.11 24.06
N GLY A 470 12.51 31.05 23.47
CA GLY A 470 11.66 29.87 23.43
C GLY A 470 10.74 29.71 24.64
N LYS A 471 10.51 30.77 25.44
CA LYS A 471 9.54 30.75 26.54
C LYS A 471 8.17 31.20 26.04
N VAL A 472 7.13 30.59 26.61
CA VAL A 472 5.75 31.01 26.33
C VAL A 472 5.52 32.35 27.01
N VAL A 473 5.32 33.39 26.18
CA VAL A 473 4.82 34.68 26.63
C VAL A 473 3.35 34.53 26.99
N ILE A 474 2.54 34.03 26.05
CA ILE A 474 1.09 33.90 26.24
C ILE A 474 0.51 32.72 25.45
N ARG A 475 -0.63 32.17 25.89
CA ARG A 475 -1.36 31.11 25.17
C ARG A 475 -2.87 31.25 25.29
N SER A 476 -3.63 30.78 24.29
CA SER A 476 -5.08 31.04 24.22
C SER A 476 -5.87 30.33 25.32
N THR A 477 -5.40 29.22 25.89
CA THR A 477 -6.08 28.56 27.03
C THR A 477 -6.05 29.37 28.32
N GLN A 478 -5.28 30.46 28.38
CA GLN A 478 -5.32 31.41 29.50
C GLN A 478 -6.54 32.34 29.45
N LYS A 479 -7.36 32.26 28.39
CA LYS A 479 -8.59 33.03 28.25
C LYS A 479 -9.51 32.84 29.45
N GLY A 480 -9.96 33.96 30.03
CA GLY A 480 -10.83 33.97 31.21
C GLY A 480 -10.14 33.75 32.55
N LEU A 481 -8.81 33.57 32.59
CA LEU A 481 -8.07 33.60 33.86
C LEU A 481 -8.05 35.01 34.44
N THR A 482 -8.31 35.13 35.74
CA THR A 482 -8.38 36.43 36.45
C THR A 482 -7.32 36.59 37.54
N ASP A 483 -6.54 35.55 37.84
CA ASP A 483 -5.58 35.52 38.94
C ASP A 483 -4.14 35.48 38.40
N VAL A 484 -3.31 36.42 38.85
CA VAL A 484 -1.90 36.60 38.46
C VAL A 484 -1.08 35.33 38.74
N GLU A 485 -1.41 34.57 39.80
CA GLU A 485 -0.72 33.30 40.09
C GLU A 485 -1.00 32.20 39.06
N ASN A 486 -2.13 32.27 38.34
CA ASN A 486 -2.49 31.33 37.27
C ASN A 486 -1.97 31.77 35.90
N TYR A 487 -1.49 33.01 35.78
CA TYR A 487 -0.75 33.51 34.62
C TYR A 487 0.74 33.13 34.65
N LYS A 488 1.15 32.14 35.44
CA LYS A 488 2.50 31.55 35.33
C LYS A 488 2.81 31.28 33.86
N GLN A 489 4.02 31.64 33.42
CA GLN A 489 4.57 31.33 32.10
C GLN A 489 5.19 29.93 32.18
N PRO A 490 4.44 28.83 32.00
CA PRO A 490 5.05 27.51 32.01
C PRO A 490 6.04 27.41 30.87
N ALA A 491 7.05 26.56 31.06
CA ALA A 491 7.92 26.18 29.95
C ALA A 491 7.06 25.66 28.78
N PHE A 492 7.43 26.08 27.57
CA PHE A 492 6.78 25.60 26.36
C PHE A 492 6.92 24.08 26.30
N ARG A 493 5.79 23.37 26.27
CA ARG A 493 5.76 21.91 26.42
C ARG A 493 6.35 21.18 25.21
N HIS A 494 6.31 21.81 24.03
CA HIS A 494 6.74 21.22 22.76
C HIS A 494 8.14 21.71 22.38
N THR A 495 9.11 21.52 23.28
CA THR A 495 10.49 22.03 23.14
C THR A 495 11.17 21.60 21.83
N GLU A 496 10.75 20.48 21.24
CA GLU A 496 11.17 19.94 19.95
C GLU A 496 10.88 20.87 18.76
N LEU A 497 9.94 21.81 18.89
CA LEU A 497 9.62 22.81 17.86
C LEU A 497 10.54 24.04 17.91
N LEU A 498 11.18 24.33 19.05
CA LEU A 498 12.02 25.53 19.23
C LEU A 498 13.14 25.64 18.18
N PRO A 499 13.86 24.56 17.80
CA PRO A 499 14.85 24.63 16.73
C PRO A 499 14.25 25.00 15.36
N SER A 500 13.00 24.64 15.09
CA SER A 500 12.30 24.97 13.85
C SER A 500 11.90 26.45 13.83
N PHE A 501 11.38 26.97 14.94
CA PHE A 501 11.07 28.39 15.11
C PHE A 501 12.31 29.28 14.89
N ALA A 502 13.47 28.85 15.39
CA ALA A 502 14.73 29.58 15.20
C ALA A 502 15.24 29.59 13.74
N LYS A 503 14.90 28.57 12.95
CA LYS A 503 15.41 28.40 11.57
C LYS A 503 14.49 28.97 10.50
N GLN A 504 13.18 28.98 10.76
CA GLN A 504 12.16 29.32 9.75
C GLN A 504 11.28 30.44 10.26
N THR A 505 11.15 31.50 9.45
CA THR A 505 10.24 32.63 9.75
C THR A 505 8.78 32.20 9.73
N THR A 506 8.41 31.30 8.82
CA THR A 506 7.10 30.69 8.74
C THR A 506 7.27 29.20 8.49
N GLY A 507 6.37 28.38 8.99
CA GLY A 507 6.46 26.95 8.77
C GLY A 507 5.35 26.15 9.43
N HIS A 508 5.38 24.85 9.18
CA HIS A 508 4.53 23.89 9.86
C HIS A 508 5.31 22.60 10.14
N ALA A 509 4.92 21.88 11.19
CA ALA A 509 5.52 20.62 11.58
C ALA A 509 4.51 19.74 12.29
N THR A 510 4.57 18.44 12.04
CA THR A 510 3.80 17.44 12.79
C THR A 510 4.69 16.87 13.89
N ILE A 511 4.21 16.90 15.13
CA ILE A 511 4.85 16.27 16.29
C ILE A 511 3.94 15.19 16.86
N GLU A 512 4.52 14.22 17.57
CA GLU A 512 3.80 13.13 18.20
C GLU A 512 3.92 13.25 19.73
N VAL A 513 2.79 13.37 20.42
CA VAL A 513 2.70 13.58 21.87
C VAL A 513 1.69 12.58 22.42
N ASP A 514 2.12 11.74 23.36
CA ASP A 514 1.28 10.71 23.99
C ASP A 514 0.56 9.76 23.01
N GLY A 515 1.14 9.55 21.82
CA GLY A 515 0.58 8.72 20.74
C GLY A 515 -0.40 9.44 19.81
N ASP A 516 -0.67 10.72 20.05
CA ASP A 516 -1.46 11.58 19.18
C ASP A 516 -0.57 12.50 18.34
N LYS A 517 -0.95 12.69 17.08
CA LYS A 517 -0.28 13.63 16.16
C LYS A 517 -0.86 15.03 16.32
N LEU A 518 -0.01 15.98 16.67
CA LEU A 518 -0.32 17.40 16.68
C LEU A 518 0.33 18.08 15.47
N LEU A 519 -0.39 19.01 14.86
CA LEU A 519 0.12 19.88 13.81
C LEU A 519 0.36 21.26 14.41
N ALA A 520 1.60 21.73 14.30
CA ALA A 520 2.00 23.09 14.63
C ALA A 520 2.20 23.89 13.34
N VAL A 521 1.68 25.11 13.31
CA VAL A 521 1.86 26.08 12.22
C VAL A 521 2.29 27.39 12.87
N TRP A 522 3.31 28.07 12.34
CA TRP A 522 3.86 29.26 12.98
C TRP A 522 4.29 30.35 11.99
N SER A 523 4.36 31.56 12.50
CA SER A 523 4.91 32.74 11.82
C SER A 523 5.64 33.63 12.83
N ARG A 524 6.74 34.25 12.42
CA ARG A 524 7.57 35.13 13.25
C ARG A 524 7.10 36.58 13.11
N LEU A 525 6.87 37.21 14.26
CA LEU A 525 6.55 38.63 14.36
C LEU A 525 7.81 39.47 14.14
N ALA A 526 7.74 40.41 13.21
CA ALA A 526 8.83 41.32 12.90
C ALA A 526 9.02 42.40 13.97
N ALA A 527 7.95 42.88 14.59
CA ALA A 527 8.02 43.97 15.57
C ALA A 527 8.75 43.55 16.86
N THR A 528 8.42 42.38 17.39
CA THR A 528 8.97 41.88 18.67
C THR A 528 10.09 40.85 18.48
N GLY A 529 10.18 40.24 17.30
CA GLY A 529 11.07 39.11 17.03
C GLY A 529 10.57 37.77 17.58
N TRP A 530 9.38 37.74 18.19
CA TRP A 530 8.72 36.57 18.77
C TRP A 530 8.10 35.65 17.71
N THR A 531 7.72 34.44 18.11
CA THR A 531 7.03 33.47 17.25
C THR A 531 5.58 33.32 17.68
N TYR A 532 4.66 33.56 16.74
CA TYR A 532 3.26 33.19 16.87
C TYR A 532 3.08 31.76 16.34
N ALA A 533 2.52 30.86 17.14
CA ALA A 533 2.33 29.46 16.76
C ALA A 533 0.92 28.98 17.13
N PHE A 534 0.27 28.25 16.23
CA PHE A 534 -0.98 27.55 16.49
C PHE A 534 -0.72 26.04 16.47
N ILE A 535 -1.18 25.33 17.52
CA ILE A 535 -0.94 23.89 17.69
C ILE A 535 -2.26 23.20 18.02
N GLY A 536 -2.62 22.17 17.26
CA GLY A 536 -3.82 21.38 17.51
C GLY A 536 -3.73 19.96 16.96
N PRO A 537 -4.72 19.10 17.22
CA PRO A 537 -4.72 17.73 16.72
C PRO A 537 -4.71 17.70 15.18
N GLU A 538 -3.75 17.01 14.57
CA GLU A 538 -3.58 16.98 13.11
C GLU A 538 -4.86 16.50 12.41
N LYS A 539 -5.51 15.47 12.96
CA LYS A 539 -6.76 14.92 12.40
C LYS A 539 -7.92 15.92 12.39
N VAL A 540 -7.91 16.89 13.30
CA VAL A 540 -8.95 17.91 13.40
C VAL A 540 -8.64 19.03 12.42
N LEU A 541 -7.40 19.54 12.44
CA LEU A 541 -6.97 20.66 11.59
C LEU A 541 -6.94 20.33 10.09
N ILE A 542 -6.64 19.07 9.73
CA ILE A 542 -6.63 18.62 8.33
C ILE A 542 -8.03 18.26 7.80
N LYS A 543 -9.03 18.03 8.67
CA LYS A 543 -10.39 17.62 8.27
C LYS A 543 -11.40 18.75 8.19
N GLN A 544 -11.27 19.76 9.06
CA GLN A 544 -11.96 21.04 8.90
C GLN A 544 -11.45 21.69 7.63
#